data_AF-A0A2G3A175-F1
#
_entry.id   AF-A0A2G3A175-F1
#
_cell.length_a   1.000
_cell.length_b   1.000
_cell.length_c   1.000
_cell.angle_alpha   90.00
_cell.angle_beta   90.00
_cell.angle_gamma   90.00
#
_symmetry.space_group_name_H-M   'P 1'
#
loop_
_entity.id
_entity.type
_entity.pdbx_description
1 polymer ?
#
loop_
_entity_poly.entity_id
_entity_poly.type
_entity_poly.pdbx_seq_one_letter_code
_entity_poly.pdbx_strand_id
1 'polypeptide(L)'
;MSFYFNVAANPTEGERYYLRLLLNHVPGPTSFKNLLYVNGRRCETFKEAAKERGLLESDNSTSECLCEAVVFKIPLALRNLFSTILVHCNPTDVRTLWDTYYDDMSEDFKRIHELLNFNAH
;
A
#
# COMPACT_ATOMS: atom_id res chain seq x y z
N MET A 1 -6.72 -37.95 1.50
CA MET A 1 -5.33 -37.50 1.78
C MET A 1 -4.84 -36.71 0.57
N SER A 2 -5.27 -35.45 0.45
CA SER A 2 -4.77 -34.51 -0.57
C SER A 2 -3.98 -33.43 0.14
N PHE A 3 -2.75 -33.77 0.50
CA PHE A 3 -1.76 -32.83 1.00
C PHE A 3 -0.97 -32.25 -0.20
N TYR A 4 -0.57 -30.98 -0.10
CA TYR A 4 0.48 -30.29 -0.87
C TYR A 4 0.16 -29.55 -2.19
N PHE A 5 -0.88 -28.72 -2.25
CA PHE A 5 -0.84 -27.54 -3.13
C PHE A 5 -1.45 -26.30 -2.48
N ASN A 6 -1.01 -26.01 -1.25
CA ASN A 6 -1.13 -24.66 -0.73
C ASN A 6 0.24 -24.27 -0.20
N VAL A 7 1.16 -23.97 -1.12
CA VAL A 7 2.27 -23.08 -0.76
C VAL A 7 1.58 -21.74 -0.54
N ALA A 8 1.17 -21.50 0.71
CA ALA A 8 0.56 -20.26 1.14
C ALA A 8 1.54 -19.15 0.77
N ALA A 9 1.27 -18.52 -0.37
CA ALA A 9 2.09 -17.44 -0.83
C ALA A 9 1.84 -16.31 0.15
N ASN A 10 2.89 -15.90 0.86
CA ASN A 10 2.80 -14.79 1.80
C ASN A 10 2.91 -13.49 1.00
N PRO A 11 2.09 -12.46 1.26
CA PRO A 11 2.28 -11.13 0.67
C PRO A 11 3.71 -10.58 0.79
N THR A 12 4.49 -11.03 1.79
CA THR A 12 5.92 -10.71 1.94
C THR A 12 6.83 -11.33 0.87
N GLU A 13 6.35 -12.33 0.11
CA GLU A 13 7.05 -12.88 -1.06
C GLU A 13 7.00 -11.95 -2.29
N GLY A 14 6.36 -10.77 -2.17
CA GLY A 14 6.36 -9.72 -3.18
C GLY A 14 5.80 -10.19 -4.52
N GLU A 15 6.53 -9.94 -5.62
CA GLU A 15 6.10 -10.28 -6.99
C GLU A 15 5.76 -11.76 -7.18
N ARG A 16 6.36 -12.68 -6.40
CA ARG A 16 6.04 -14.11 -6.48
C ARG A 16 4.64 -14.42 -5.96
N TYR A 17 4.20 -13.73 -4.91
CA TYR A 17 2.85 -13.84 -4.38
C TYR A 17 1.84 -13.39 -5.43
N TYR A 18 2.04 -12.20 -6.00
CA TYR A 18 1.13 -11.64 -7.01
C TYR A 18 1.10 -12.49 -8.29
N LEU A 19 2.23 -13.06 -8.71
CA LEU A 19 2.28 -14.01 -9.82
C LEU A 19 1.44 -15.26 -9.54
N ARG A 20 1.58 -15.88 -8.35
CA ARG A 20 0.77 -17.04 -7.96
C ARG A 20 -0.71 -16.69 -7.89
N LEU A 21 -1.03 -15.53 -7.33
CA LEU A 21 -2.40 -15.01 -7.26
C LEU A 21 -3.00 -14.87 -8.66
N LEU A 22 -2.26 -14.28 -9.61
CA LEU A 22 -2.69 -14.14 -11.00
C LEU A 22 -2.85 -15.49 -11.69
N LEU A 23 -1.92 -16.43 -11.53
CA LEU A 23 -2.00 -17.76 -12.12
C LEU A 23 -3.21 -18.57 -11.62
N ASN A 24 -3.64 -18.33 -10.38
CA ASN A 24 -4.82 -18.98 -9.81
C ASN A 24 -6.15 -18.39 -10.35
N HIS A 25 -6.15 -17.14 -10.84
CA HIS A 25 -7.38 -16.43 -11.23
C HIS A 25 -7.51 -16.20 -12.73
N VAL A 26 -6.40 -16.16 -13.48
CA VAL A 26 -6.41 -15.95 -14.93
C VAL A 26 -6.42 -17.31 -15.65
N PRO A 27 -7.49 -17.66 -16.39
CA PRO A 27 -7.56 -18.93 -17.10
C PRO A 27 -6.71 -18.88 -18.39
N GLY A 28 -5.91 -19.93 -18.61
CA GLY A 28 -5.17 -20.15 -19.85
C GLY A 28 -4.18 -19.05 -20.27
N PRO A 29 -3.36 -18.47 -19.37
CA PRO A 29 -2.39 -17.46 -19.76
C PRO A 29 -1.37 -18.07 -20.74
N THR A 30 -1.22 -17.44 -21.91
CA THR A 30 -0.31 -17.93 -22.96
C THR A 30 1.16 -17.60 -22.69
N SER A 31 1.43 -16.70 -21.75
CA SER A 31 2.77 -16.34 -21.26
C SER A 31 2.69 -15.51 -19.98
N PHE A 32 3.81 -15.35 -19.27
CA PHE A 32 3.88 -14.38 -18.15
C PHE A 32 3.58 -12.95 -18.59
N LYS A 33 3.92 -12.58 -19.83
CA LYS A 33 3.59 -11.25 -20.37
C LYS A 33 2.07 -11.07 -20.46
N ASN A 34 1.32 -12.11 -20.82
CA ASN A 34 -0.14 -12.06 -20.90
C ASN A 34 -0.78 -11.70 -19.54
N LEU A 35 -0.22 -12.20 -18.43
CA LEU A 35 -0.69 -11.87 -17.09
C LEU A 35 -0.58 -10.37 -16.76
N LEU A 36 0.37 -9.66 -17.37
CA LEU A 36 0.56 -8.22 -17.18
C LEU A 36 -0.39 -7.36 -18.03
N TYR A 37 -1.13 -7.93 -18.98
CA TYR A 37 -2.11 -7.16 -19.76
C TYR A 37 -3.48 -7.20 -19.08
N VAL A 38 -4.01 -6.03 -18.70
CA VAL A 38 -5.33 -5.85 -18.09
C VAL A 38 -6.07 -4.78 -18.86
N ASN A 39 -7.28 -5.05 -19.33
CA ASN A 39 -8.12 -4.07 -20.06
C ASN A 39 -7.39 -3.38 -21.23
N GLY A 40 -6.52 -4.10 -21.94
CA GLY A 40 -5.73 -3.56 -23.06
C GLY A 40 -4.49 -2.74 -22.68
N ARG A 41 -4.25 -2.50 -21.38
CA ARG A 41 -3.04 -1.83 -20.86
C ARG A 41 -2.05 -2.86 -20.34
N ARG A 42 -0.76 -2.64 -20.60
CA ARG A 42 0.32 -3.42 -19.98
C ARG A 42 0.72 -2.78 -18.65
N CYS A 43 0.62 -3.55 -17.57
CA CYS A 43 1.17 -3.21 -16.26
C CYS A 43 2.67 -3.51 -16.20
N GLU A 44 3.39 -2.80 -15.34
CA GLU A 44 4.83 -2.98 -15.14
C GLU A 44 5.15 -4.13 -14.19
N THR A 45 4.25 -4.41 -13.23
CA THR A 45 4.42 -5.42 -12.18
C THR A 45 3.22 -6.35 -12.07
N PHE A 46 3.43 -7.56 -11.53
CA PHE A 46 2.35 -8.48 -11.21
C PHE A 46 1.46 -7.94 -10.10
N LYS A 47 2.01 -7.17 -9.14
CA LYS A 47 1.21 -6.43 -8.15
C LYS A 47 0.22 -5.49 -8.80
N GLU A 48 0.67 -4.65 -9.73
CA GLU A 48 -0.19 -3.71 -10.46
C GLU A 48 -1.25 -4.46 -11.27
N ALA A 49 -0.86 -5.52 -11.98
CA ALA A 49 -1.81 -6.34 -12.74
C ALA A 49 -2.85 -7.08 -11.87
N ALA A 50 -2.50 -7.46 -10.64
CA ALA A 50 -3.42 -8.03 -9.67
C ALA A 50 -4.37 -6.96 -9.08
N LYS A 51 -3.85 -5.76 -8.81
CA LYS A 51 -4.61 -4.59 -8.35
C LYS A 51 -5.67 -4.18 -9.39
N GLU A 52 -5.28 -4.02 -10.64
CA GLU A 52 -6.19 -3.66 -11.76
C GLU A 52 -7.29 -4.70 -12.01
N ARG A 53 -7.04 -5.96 -11.62
CA ARG A 53 -8.04 -7.04 -11.67
C ARG A 53 -8.93 -7.13 -10.43
N GLY A 54 -8.73 -6.28 -9.43
CA GLY A 54 -9.47 -6.31 -8.17
C GLY A 54 -9.19 -7.56 -7.32
N LEU A 55 -8.01 -8.18 -7.49
CA LEU A 55 -7.63 -9.39 -6.76
C LEU A 55 -6.97 -9.10 -5.41
N LEU A 56 -6.69 -7.83 -5.12
CA LEU A 56 -6.12 -7.37 -3.85
C LEU A 56 -7.23 -6.73 -3.03
N GLU A 57 -7.32 -7.08 -1.75
CA GLU A 57 -8.18 -6.35 -0.83
C GLU A 57 -7.75 -4.88 -0.79
N SER A 58 -8.71 -3.97 -0.87
CA SER A 58 -8.43 -2.55 -0.65
C SER A 58 -7.98 -2.35 0.79
N ASP A 59 -6.90 -1.60 1.01
CA ASP A 59 -6.39 -1.25 2.35
C ASP A 59 -7.30 -0.28 3.12
N ASN A 60 -8.63 -0.38 2.95
CA ASN A 60 -9.61 0.59 3.46
C ASN A 60 -9.49 0.74 4.98
N SER A 61 -9.26 -0.37 5.69
CA SER A 61 -9.07 -0.39 7.15
C SER A 61 -7.86 0.43 7.62
N THR A 62 -6.80 0.45 6.82
CA THR A 62 -5.57 1.20 7.11
C THR A 62 -5.78 2.69 6.89
N SER A 63 -6.45 3.04 5.78
CA SER A 63 -6.81 4.42 5.48
C SER A 63 -7.81 4.97 6.51
N GLU A 64 -8.83 4.19 6.88
CA GLU A 64 -9.80 4.54 7.92
C GLU A 64 -9.12 4.81 9.27
N CYS A 65 -8.18 3.96 9.67
CA CYS A 65 -7.42 4.14 10.91
C CYS A 65 -6.60 5.44 10.92
N LEU A 66 -5.94 5.79 9.80
CA LEU A 66 -5.21 7.05 9.68
C LEU A 66 -6.16 8.26 9.66
N CYS A 67 -7.31 8.15 8.99
CA CYS A 67 -8.34 9.19 8.97
C CYS A 67 -8.85 9.52 10.38
N GLU A 68 -9.13 8.50 11.20
CA GLU A 68 -9.49 8.68 12.62
C GLU A 68 -8.35 9.31 13.42
N ALA A 69 -7.10 8.88 13.18
CA ALA A 69 -5.93 9.38 13.89
C ALA A 69 -5.65 10.87 13.62
N VAL A 70 -5.94 11.36 12.41
CA VAL A 70 -5.80 12.78 12.04
C VAL A 70 -6.66 13.70 12.92
N VAL A 71 -7.82 13.21 13.40
CA VAL A 71 -8.72 13.98 14.28
C VAL A 71 -8.05 14.37 15.59
N PHE A 72 -7.12 13.54 16.09
CA PHE A 72 -6.42 13.81 17.34
C PHE A 72 -5.31 14.85 17.21
N LYS A 73 -4.96 15.30 15.99
CA LYS A 73 -4.00 16.38 15.71
C LYS A 73 -2.67 16.26 16.46
N ILE A 74 -2.10 15.05 16.48
CA ILE A 74 -0.76 14.77 17.01
C ILE A 74 0.11 14.20 15.89
N PRO A 75 0.87 15.04 15.14
CA PRO A 75 1.65 14.59 13.98
C PRO A 75 2.66 13.48 14.30
N LEU A 76 3.29 13.51 15.47
CA LEU A 76 4.20 12.44 15.91
C LEU A 76 3.51 11.08 16.04
N ALA A 77 2.32 11.04 16.64
CA ALA A 77 1.54 9.82 16.78
C ALA A 77 1.09 9.31 15.40
N LEU A 78 0.71 10.22 14.50
CA LEU A 78 0.35 9.88 13.13
C LEU A 78 1.52 9.26 12.34
N ARG A 79 2.74 9.81 12.49
CA ARG A 79 3.95 9.23 11.90
C ARG A 79 4.28 7.83 12.45
N ASN A 80 4.08 7.61 13.75
CA ASN A 80 4.27 6.30 14.38
C ASN A 80 3.23 5.27 13.91
N LEU A 81 1.97 5.69 13.74
CA LEU A 81 0.91 4.85 13.19
C LEU A 81 1.21 4.48 11.73
N PHE A 82 1.59 5.46 10.91
CA PHE A 82 2.01 5.23 9.53
C PHE A 82 3.17 4.22 9.46
N SER A 83 4.18 4.35 10.32
CA SER A 83 5.29 3.39 10.40
C SER A 83 4.82 1.98 10.80
N THR A 84 3.91 1.87 11.76
CA THR A 84 3.31 0.60 12.18
C THR A 84 2.58 -0.07 11.01
N ILE A 85 1.81 0.70 10.25
CA ILE A 85 1.07 0.24 9.07
C ILE A 85 2.03 -0.31 8.01
N LEU A 86 3.11 0.41 7.70
CA LEU A 86 4.08 -0.04 6.70
C LEU A 86 4.72 -1.38 7.07
N VAL A 87 5.00 -1.60 8.35
CA VAL A 87 5.66 -2.82 8.84
C VAL A 87 4.69 -4.00 8.91
N HIS A 88 3.46 -3.78 9.37
CA HIS A 88 2.56 -4.87 9.75
C HIS A 88 1.41 -5.13 8.78
N CYS A 89 0.97 -4.11 8.04
CA CYS A 89 -0.24 -4.20 7.21
C CYS A 89 0.07 -4.41 5.72
N ASN A 90 1.33 -4.26 5.31
CA ASN A 90 1.79 -4.40 3.91
C ASN A 90 0.83 -3.71 2.90
N PRO A 91 0.60 -2.39 3.04
CA PRO A 91 -0.38 -1.69 2.23
C PRO A 91 -0.09 -1.84 0.72
N THR A 92 -1.17 -2.06 -0.01
CA THR A 92 -1.23 -2.18 -1.46
C THR A 92 -0.71 -0.92 -2.15
N ASP A 93 -1.02 0.28 -1.64
CA ASP A 93 -0.60 1.56 -2.23
C ASP A 93 -0.01 2.56 -1.22
N VAL A 94 1.25 2.31 -0.84
CA VAL A 94 2.02 3.17 0.08
C VAL A 94 2.11 4.62 -0.41
N ARG A 95 2.23 4.83 -1.73
CA ARG A 95 2.44 6.16 -2.30
C ARG A 95 1.20 7.03 -2.12
N THR A 96 0.04 6.50 -2.48
CA THR A 96 -1.24 7.19 -2.29
C THR A 96 -1.49 7.47 -0.81
N LEU A 97 -1.17 6.51 0.06
CA LEU A 97 -1.30 6.70 1.51
C LEU A 97 -0.40 7.84 2.03
N TRP A 98 0.86 7.88 1.58
CA TRP A 98 1.78 8.97 1.90
C TRP A 98 1.26 10.32 1.42
N ASP A 99 0.92 10.44 0.14
CA ASP A 99 0.47 11.71 -0.44
C ASP A 99 -0.81 12.23 0.23
N THR A 100 -1.68 11.33 0.70
CA THR A 100 -2.92 11.69 1.43
C THR A 100 -2.65 12.29 2.81
N TYR A 101 -1.72 11.71 3.59
CA TYR A 101 -1.51 12.06 5.00
C TYR A 101 -0.24 12.89 5.26
N TYR A 102 0.54 13.21 4.23
CA TYR A 102 1.81 13.93 4.34
C TYR A 102 1.67 15.28 5.07
N ASP A 103 0.64 16.05 4.73
CA ASP A 103 0.44 17.38 5.31
C ASP A 103 0.11 17.32 6.80
N ASP A 104 -0.77 16.39 7.22
CA ASP A 104 -1.08 16.17 8.64
C ASP A 104 0.12 15.62 9.40
N MET A 105 0.91 14.74 8.78
CA MET A 105 2.15 14.20 9.37
C MET A 105 3.28 15.22 9.47
N SER A 106 3.22 16.35 8.78
CA SER A 106 4.30 17.35 8.75
C SER A 106 3.91 18.70 9.39
N GLU A 107 2.70 18.81 9.93
CA GLU A 107 2.14 20.05 10.48
C GLU A 107 3.01 20.66 11.59
N ASP A 108 3.52 19.86 12.50
CA ASP A 108 4.40 20.31 13.59
C ASP A 108 5.73 20.88 13.08
N PHE A 109 6.31 20.29 12.04
CA PHE A 109 7.54 20.81 11.41
C PHE A 109 7.32 22.17 10.75
N LYS A 110 6.18 22.37 10.07
CA LYS A 110 5.80 23.65 9.46
C LYS A 110 5.68 24.73 10.55
N ARG A 111 5.00 24.41 11.65
CA ARG A 111 4.85 25.31 12.80
C ARG A 111 6.17 25.67 13.47
N ILE A 112 7.07 24.70 13.66
CA ILE A 112 8.40 24.95 14.23
C ILE A 112 9.20 25.90 13.33
N HIS A 113 9.17 25.69 12.01
CA HIS A 113 9.87 26.55 11.06
C HIS A 113 9.36 28.00 11.11
N GLU A 114 8.05 28.20 11.17
CA GLU A 114 7.44 29.53 11.33
C GLU A 114 7.87 30.21 12.63
N LEU A 115 7.84 29.50 13.76
CA LEU A 115 8.26 30.05 15.06
C LEU A 115 9.73 30.46 15.07
N LEU A 116 10.61 29.68 14.44
CA LEU A 116 12.04 30.02 14.34
C LEU A 116 12.27 31.27 13.47
N ASN A 117 11.50 31.43 12.38
CA ASN A 117 11.60 32.61 11.53
C ASN A 117 11.04 33.88 12.19
N PHE A 118 9.98 33.76 13.00
CA PHE A 118 9.43 34.88 13.77
C PHE A 118 10.38 35.37 14.87
N ASN A 119 11.12 34.47 15.53
CA ASN A 119 12.07 34.82 16.58
C ASN A 119 13.41 35.37 16.05
N ALA A 120 13.59 35.42 14.72
CA ALA A 120 14.80 35.93 14.08
C ALA A 120 14.71 37.43 13.68
N HIS A 121 13.56 38.07 13.91
CA HIS A 121 13.30 39.50 13.71
C HIS A 121 13.02 40.21 15.03
#